data_AF-A0A6I1NIR3-F1
#
_entry.id   AF-A0A6I1NIR3-F1
#
_cell.length_a   1.000
_cell.length_b   1.000
_cell.length_c   1.000
_cell.angle_alpha   90.00
_cell.angle_beta   90.00
_cell.angle_gamma   90.00
#
_symmetry.space_group_name_H-M   'P 1'
#
loop_
_entity.id
_entity.type
_entity.pdbx_description
1 polymer ?
#
loop_
_entity_poly.entity_id
_entity_poly.type
_entity_poly.pdbx_seq_one_letter_code
_entity_poly.pdbx_strand_id
1 'polypeptide(L)'
;MLEALAAKLGFVRLHAIKKPRQFAHSVGKRLDEHRELVEQIGSSTDLFAKTPWHINHMAPQDDYLMRLFFMVHGCWPDDHADRKKVFLTGEHVRARPAILGACGLPEYQACHH
;
A
#
# COMPACT_ATOMS: atom_id res chain seq x y z
N MET A 1 -9.01 -26.68 -27.79
CA MET A 1 -10.08 -27.63 -27.42
C MET A 1 -10.03 -28.04 -25.95
N LEU A 2 -8.89 -28.52 -25.44
CA LEU A 2 -8.71 -28.91 -24.03
C LEU A 2 -9.01 -27.77 -23.02
N GLU A 3 -8.63 -26.53 -23.35
CA GLU A 3 -8.85 -25.35 -22.51
C GLU A 3 -10.33 -25.06 -22.23
N ALA A 4 -11.18 -25.18 -23.25
CA ALA A 4 -12.61 -24.92 -23.13
C ALA A 4 -13.32 -26.01 -22.31
N LEU A 5 -12.81 -27.24 -22.36
CA LEU A 5 -13.31 -28.35 -21.55
C LEU A 5 -12.93 -28.17 -20.07
N ALA A 6 -11.69 -27.77 -19.78
CA ALA A 6 -11.22 -27.51 -18.42
C ALA A 6 -12.02 -26.38 -17.74
N ALA A 7 -12.28 -25.28 -18.46
CA ALA A 7 -13.09 -24.17 -17.96
C ALA A 7 -14.56 -24.59 -17.69
N LYS A 8 -15.17 -25.41 -18.56
CA LYS A 8 -16.52 -25.96 -18.35
C LYS A 8 -16.63 -26.89 -17.16
N LEU A 9 -15.52 -27.53 -16.76
CA LEU A 9 -15.42 -28.39 -15.59
C LEU A 9 -15.00 -27.63 -14.31
N GLY A 10 -14.94 -26.30 -14.35
CA GLY A 10 -14.63 -25.45 -13.21
C GLY A 10 -13.13 -25.29 -12.91
N PHE A 11 -12.25 -25.84 -13.75
CA PHE A 11 -10.81 -25.67 -13.59
C PHE A 11 -10.37 -24.35 -14.21
N VAL A 12 -9.85 -23.46 -13.36
CA VAL A 12 -9.27 -22.18 -13.80
C VAL A 12 -7.74 -22.28 -13.78
N ARG A 13 -7.08 -21.80 -14.84
CA ARG A 13 -5.61 -21.70 -14.89
C ARG A 13 -5.11 -20.80 -13.76
N LEU A 14 -4.33 -21.36 -12.85
CA LEU A 14 -3.63 -20.63 -11.78
C LEU A 14 -2.88 -19.38 -12.28
N HIS A 15 -2.29 -19.43 -13.49
CA HIS A 15 -1.58 -18.29 -14.06
C HIS A 15 -2.51 -17.12 -14.44
N ALA A 16 -3.77 -17.39 -14.82
CA ALA A 16 -4.77 -16.35 -15.09
C ALA A 16 -5.26 -15.69 -13.80
N ILE A 17 -5.35 -16.47 -12.70
CA ILE A 17 -5.64 -15.96 -11.34
C ILE A 17 -4.46 -15.13 -10.80
N LYS A 18 -3.23 -15.41 -11.23
CA LYS A 18 -2.03 -14.67 -10.82
C LYS A 18 -1.88 -13.28 -11.47
N LYS A 19 -2.67 -12.90 -12.48
CA LYS A 19 -2.54 -11.59 -13.15
C LYS A 19 -2.89 -10.36 -12.28
N PRO A 20 -3.91 -10.36 -11.41
CA PRO A 20 -4.10 -9.29 -10.42
C PRO A 20 -2.94 -9.16 -9.41
N ARG A 21 -1.99 -10.11 -9.35
CA ARG A 21 -0.80 -9.98 -8.50
C ARG A 21 0.13 -8.86 -8.90
N GLN A 22 0.13 -8.36 -10.14
CA GLN A 22 1.08 -7.29 -10.49
C GLN A 22 0.78 -5.95 -9.79
N PHE A 23 -0.49 -5.59 -9.65
CA PHE A 23 -0.86 -4.39 -8.91
C PHE A 23 -0.73 -4.62 -7.40
N ALA A 24 -1.21 -5.76 -6.91
CA ALA A 24 -1.07 -6.16 -5.50
C ALA A 24 0.39 -6.23 -5.05
N HIS A 25 1.29 -6.81 -5.85
CA HIS A 25 2.74 -6.93 -5.59
C HIS A 25 3.51 -5.66 -6.03
N SER A 26 2.83 -4.57 -6.35
CA SER A 26 3.48 -3.26 -6.50
C SER A 26 2.94 -2.25 -5.51
N VAL A 27 2.09 -2.69 -4.56
CA VAL A 27 1.44 -1.78 -3.62
C VAL A 27 2.44 -1.18 -2.63
N GLY A 28 3.38 -1.96 -2.11
CA GLY A 28 4.43 -1.45 -1.22
C GLY A 28 5.33 -0.48 -1.95
N LYS A 29 5.76 -0.81 -3.18
CA LYS A 29 6.49 0.13 -4.03
C LYS A 29 5.73 1.44 -4.27
N ARG A 30 4.44 1.38 -4.60
CA ARG A 30 3.62 2.60 -4.81
C ARG A 30 3.43 3.42 -3.54
N LEU A 31 3.25 2.73 -2.41
CA LEU A 31 3.19 3.38 -1.10
C LEU A 31 4.51 4.07 -0.77
N ASP A 32 5.64 3.43 -1.07
CA ASP A 32 6.98 3.99 -0.92
C ASP A 32 7.18 5.24 -1.79
N GLU A 33 6.86 5.16 -3.09
CA GLU A 33 6.92 6.27 -4.05
C GLU A 33 6.00 7.44 -3.63
N HIS A 34 4.80 7.15 -3.12
CA HIS A 34 3.88 8.16 -2.61
C HIS A 34 4.46 8.89 -1.40
N ARG A 35 4.99 8.15 -0.42
CA ARG A 35 5.61 8.71 0.78
C ARG A 35 6.86 9.53 0.44
N GLU A 36 7.70 9.06 -0.48
CA GLU A 36 8.85 9.81 -1.01
C GLU A 36 8.39 11.12 -1.66
N LEU A 37 7.36 11.10 -2.50
CA LEU A 37 6.84 12.32 -3.13
C LEU A 37 6.35 13.33 -2.10
N VAL A 38 5.62 12.88 -1.08
CA VAL A 38 5.16 13.75 0.03
C VAL A 38 6.36 14.36 0.77
N GLU A 39 7.37 13.56 1.12
CA GLU A 39 8.58 14.04 1.78
C GLU A 39 9.29 15.09 0.93
N GLN A 40 9.50 14.80 -0.37
CA GLN A 40 10.21 15.71 -1.28
C GLN A 40 9.47 17.03 -1.49
N ILE A 41 8.14 17.01 -1.61
CA ILE A 41 7.35 18.25 -1.72
C ILE A 41 7.45 19.04 -0.42
N GLY A 42 7.34 18.39 0.74
CA GLY A 42 7.39 19.04 2.04
C GLY A 42 8.77 19.59 2.39
N SER A 43 9.85 18.94 1.95
CA SER A 43 11.22 19.39 2.20
C SER A 43 11.70 20.44 1.19
N SER A 44 11.19 20.42 -0.03
CA SER A 44 11.67 21.27 -1.13
C SER A 44 10.79 22.51 -1.39
N THR A 45 9.59 22.54 -0.83
CA THR A 45 8.61 23.61 -1.09
C THR A 45 7.80 23.95 0.17
N ASP A 46 7.07 25.08 0.12
CA ASP A 46 6.08 25.45 1.14
C ASP A 46 4.62 25.16 0.70
N LEU A 47 4.44 24.31 -0.32
CA LEU A 47 3.15 24.03 -0.95
C LEU A 47 2.09 23.58 0.07
N PHE A 48 2.45 22.70 0.99
CA PHE A 48 1.52 22.16 1.98
C PHE A 48 1.09 23.20 3.03
N ALA A 49 1.92 24.19 3.32
CA ALA A 49 1.58 25.29 4.21
C ALA A 49 0.65 26.31 3.50
N LYS A 50 0.90 26.58 2.21
CA LYS A 50 0.10 27.52 1.41
C LYS A 50 -1.26 26.94 1.03
N THR A 51 -1.32 25.64 0.74
CA THR A 51 -2.52 24.97 0.22
C THR A 51 -2.75 23.65 0.99
N PRO A 52 -3.36 23.72 2.20
CA PRO A 52 -3.58 22.55 3.05
C PRO A 52 -4.42 21.44 2.41
N TRP A 53 -5.24 21.79 1.41
CA TRP A 53 -6.06 20.86 0.64
C TRP A 53 -5.26 19.70 0.03
N HIS A 54 -3.99 19.92 -0.36
CA HIS A 54 -3.15 18.84 -0.88
C HIS A 54 -2.89 17.74 0.16
N ILE A 55 -2.63 18.12 1.41
CA ILE A 55 -2.44 17.15 2.50
C ILE A 55 -3.74 16.41 2.80
N ASN A 56 -4.87 17.12 2.78
CA ASN A 56 -6.20 16.52 2.97
C ASN A 56 -6.55 15.47 1.90
N HIS A 57 -5.86 15.44 0.76
CA HIS A 57 -5.96 14.38 -0.23
C HIS A 57 -4.88 13.32 -0.13
N MET A 58 -3.64 13.72 0.13
CA MET A 58 -2.51 12.80 0.19
C MET A 58 -2.59 11.85 1.40
N ALA A 59 -3.16 12.30 2.52
CA ALA A 59 -3.33 11.46 3.71
C ALA A 59 -4.35 10.32 3.47
N PRO A 60 -5.58 10.56 2.95
CA PRO A 60 -6.49 9.47 2.57
C PRO A 60 -5.95 8.55 1.47
N GLN A 61 -5.11 9.06 0.55
CA GLN A 61 -4.44 8.23 -0.45
C GLN A 61 -3.43 7.27 0.19
N ASP A 62 -2.61 7.76 1.14
CA ASP A 62 -1.71 6.90 1.91
C ASP A 62 -2.50 5.85 2.70
N ASP A 63 -3.58 6.25 3.38
CA ASP A 63 -4.48 5.32 4.09
C ASP A 63 -5.00 4.22 3.15
N TYR A 64 -5.49 4.58 1.97
CA TYR A 64 -5.96 3.60 1.01
C TYR A 64 -4.85 2.63 0.57
N LEU A 65 -3.65 3.12 0.31
CA LEU A 65 -2.50 2.29 -0.04
C LEU A 65 -2.07 1.38 1.12
N MET A 66 -2.13 1.86 2.37
CA MET A 66 -1.90 1.04 3.56
C MET A 66 -2.93 -0.09 3.68
N ARG A 67 -4.22 0.19 3.44
CA ARG A 67 -5.27 -0.85 3.42
C ARG A 67 -5.00 -1.89 2.33
N LEU A 68 -4.64 -1.46 1.13
CA LEU A 68 -4.26 -2.37 0.05
C LEU A 68 -3.05 -3.22 0.44
N PHE A 69 -2.02 -2.61 1.04
CA PHE A 69 -0.84 -3.31 1.53
C PHE A 69 -1.22 -4.39 2.55
N PHE A 70 -2.04 -4.05 3.54
CA PHE A 70 -2.53 -5.00 4.53
C PHE A 70 -3.31 -6.16 3.91
N MET A 71 -4.19 -5.89 2.94
CA MET A 71 -4.95 -6.94 2.25
C MET A 71 -4.06 -7.90 1.45
N VAL A 72 -2.94 -7.42 0.91
CA VAL A 72 -2.01 -8.23 0.11
C VAL A 72 -1.03 -9.01 0.98
N HIS A 73 -0.50 -8.37 2.02
CA HIS A 73 0.61 -8.89 2.82
C HIS A 73 0.20 -9.40 4.21
N GLY A 74 -1.04 -9.14 4.66
CA GLY A 74 -1.56 -9.56 5.96
C GLY A 74 -0.91 -8.84 7.16
N CYS A 75 -0.17 -7.76 6.92
CA CYS A 75 0.48 -6.95 7.95
C CYS A 75 0.52 -5.48 7.53
N TRP A 76 0.68 -4.57 8.51
CA TRP A 76 0.77 -3.14 8.24
C TRP A 76 2.18 -2.74 7.81
N PRO A 77 2.32 -1.74 6.92
CA PRO A 77 3.62 -1.30 6.45
C PRO A 77 4.46 -0.65 7.57
N ASP A 78 3.81 0.00 8.53
CA ASP A 78 4.48 0.68 9.64
C ASP A 78 4.88 -0.31 10.77
N ASP A 79 4.35 -1.54 10.75
CA ASP A 79 4.79 -2.63 11.64
C ASP A 79 6.15 -3.22 11.25
N HIS A 80 6.70 -2.81 10.10
CA HIS A 80 7.96 -3.34 9.54
C HIS A 80 9.23 -2.86 10.25
N ALA A 81 9.12 -2.18 11.40
CA ALA A 81 10.27 -2.00 12.31
C ALA A 81 10.91 -3.35 12.70
N ASP A 82 10.12 -4.42 12.67
CA ASP A 82 10.61 -5.79 12.78
C ASP A 82 11.21 -6.26 11.43
N ARG A 83 12.56 -6.29 11.34
CA ARG A 83 13.30 -6.73 10.14
C ARG A 83 12.78 -8.05 9.55
N LYS A 84 12.22 -8.94 10.39
CA LYS A 84 11.61 -10.22 10.00
C LYS A 84 10.42 -10.07 9.03
N LYS A 85 9.61 -9.01 9.15
CA LYS A 85 8.43 -8.82 8.28
C LYS A 85 8.80 -8.27 6.90
N VAL A 86 9.88 -7.50 6.78
CA VAL A 86 10.43 -7.05 5.48
C VAL A 86 10.89 -8.25 4.63
N PHE A 87 11.44 -9.29 5.25
CA PHE A 87 11.79 -10.54 4.55
C PHE A 87 10.57 -11.33 4.05
N LEU A 88 9.40 -11.18 4.68
CA LEU A 88 8.17 -11.88 4.29
C LEU A 88 7.46 -11.21 3.11
N THR A 89 7.52 -9.88 3.03
CA THR A 89 6.89 -9.11 1.94
C THR A 89 7.83 -8.87 0.77
N GLY A 90 9.14 -8.76 1.03
CA GLY A 90 10.15 -8.43 0.03
C GLY A 90 10.13 -6.97 -0.43
N GLU A 91 9.25 -6.15 0.14
CA GLU A 91 9.07 -4.74 -0.23
C GLU A 91 9.49 -3.85 0.94
N HIS A 92 10.39 -2.90 0.67
CA HIS A 92 10.72 -1.82 1.60
C HIS A 92 9.72 -0.69 1.41
N VAL A 93 9.13 -0.22 2.50
CA VAL A 93 8.23 0.93 2.53
C VAL A 93 8.73 1.87 3.62
N ARG A 94 9.01 3.13 3.26
CA ARG A 94 9.37 4.20 4.23
C ARG A 94 8.25 4.40 5.25
N ALA A 95 8.61 4.91 6.43
CA ALA A 95 7.63 5.30 7.44
C ALA A 95 6.67 6.38 6.93
N ARG A 96 5.45 6.41 7.47
CA ARG A 96 4.48 7.44 7.12
C ARG A 96 5.01 8.84 7.45
N PRO A 97 5.03 9.79 6.50
CA PRO A 97 5.45 11.16 6.76
C PRO A 97 4.55 11.84 7.81
N ALA A 98 5.16 12.49 8.80
CA ALA A 98 4.43 13.09 9.93
C ALA A 98 3.38 14.13 9.50
N ILE A 99 3.59 14.80 8.36
CA ILE A 99 2.65 15.79 7.81
C ILE A 99 1.31 15.18 7.40
N LEU A 100 1.25 13.87 7.14
CA LEU A 100 0.01 13.16 6.81
C LEU A 100 -0.82 12.79 8.06
N GLY A 101 -0.32 13.09 9.27
CA GLY A 101 -0.95 12.73 10.52
C GLY A 101 -1.08 11.22 10.75
N ALA A 102 -1.83 10.84 11.77
CA ALA A 102 -2.15 9.43 12.04
C ALA A 102 -3.02 8.82 10.94
N CYS A 103 -2.88 7.51 10.71
CA CYS A 103 -3.73 6.80 9.76
C CYS A 103 -5.20 6.80 10.25
N GLY A 104 -6.12 7.16 9.36
CA GLY A 104 -7.55 7.30 9.66
C GLY A 104 -8.36 5.99 9.52
N LEU A 105 -7.71 4.88 9.17
CA LEU A 105 -8.39 3.60 9.00
C LEU A 105 -8.80 2.99 10.35
N PRO A 106 -10.07 2.59 10.53
CA PRO A 106 -10.53 2.01 11.79
C PRO A 106 -9.83 0.68 12.11
N GLU A 107 -9.56 -0.16 11.10
CA GLU A 107 -8.85 -1.43 11.29
C GLU A 107 -7.37 -1.25 11.61
N TYR A 108 -6.75 -0.13 11.21
CA TYR A 108 -5.37 0.20 11.61
C TYR A 108 -5.35 0.65 13.07
N GLN A 109 -6.26 1.57 13.42
CA GLN A 109 -6.38 2.11 14.77
C GLN A 109 -6.65 1.00 15.80
N ALA A 110 -7.53 0.04 15.48
CA ALA A 110 -7.82 -1.09 16.35
C ALA A 110 -6.59 -1.97 16.71
N CYS A 111 -5.54 -1.96 15.88
CA CYS A 111 -4.30 -2.70 16.11
C CYS A 111 -3.23 -1.91 16.86
N HIS A 112 -3.38 -0.59 17.00
CA HIS A 112 -2.33 0.32 17.48
C HIS A 112 -2.80 1.29 18.59
N HIS A 113 -3.87 0.90 19.31
CA HIS A 113 -4.34 1.55 20.53
C HIS A 113 -3.80 0.89 21.80
#